data_AF-A0A6C0J9K2-F1
#
_entry.id   AF-A0A6C0J9K2-F1
#
_cell.length_a   1.000
_cell.length_b   1.000
_cell.length_c   1.000
_cell.angle_alpha   90.00
_cell.angle_beta   90.00
_cell.angle_gamma   90.00
#
_symmetry.space_group_name_H-M   'P 1'
#
loop_
_entity.id
_entity.type
_entity.pdbx_description
1 polymer ?
#
loop_
_entity_poly.entity_id
_entity_poly.type
_entity_poly.pdbx_seq_one_letter_code
_entity_poly.pdbx_strand_id
1 'polypeptide(L)'
;MIKLLLISSIESAYLIYMFNYFKTKFVFNHPMLSYLKDIDYFKHPISRSNISIRPICKFGQDVSLFFLVYFILRNILVYTKNIKILIYVNSFVIGITFILSFFMNPNAFVYLIPIFLIEYYYTIKLRNFIEE
;
A
#
# COMPACT_ATOMS: atom_id res chain seq x y z
N MET A 1 -13.63 9.75 -14.61
CA MET A 1 -12.27 9.76 -15.20
C MET A 1 -11.32 10.69 -14.44
N ILE A 2 -11.53 12.02 -14.45
CA ILE A 2 -10.69 12.99 -13.70
C ILE A 2 -10.59 12.66 -12.21
N LYS A 3 -11.71 12.22 -11.59
CA LYS A 3 -11.74 11.83 -10.18
C LYS A 3 -10.84 10.62 -9.86
N LEU A 4 -10.73 9.63 -10.75
CA LEU A 4 -9.91 8.44 -10.49
C LEU A 4 -8.43 8.73 -10.67
N LEU A 5 -8.07 9.50 -11.70
CA LEU A 5 -6.69 9.92 -11.90
C LEU A 5 -6.20 10.72 -10.69
N LEU A 6 -7.00 11.68 -10.21
CA LEU A 6 -6.68 12.46 -9.03
C LEU A 6 -6.48 11.59 -7.77
N ILE A 7 -7.41 10.66 -7.51
CA ILE A 7 -7.28 9.70 -6.39
C ILE A 7 -5.99 8.91 -6.53
N SER A 8 -5.74 8.32 -7.71
CA SER A 8 -4.52 7.55 -8.01
C SER A 8 -3.24 8.35 -7.78
N SER A 9 -3.23 9.63 -8.18
CA SER A 9 -2.09 10.52 -7.97
C SER A 9 -1.85 10.81 -6.50
N ILE A 10 -2.91 11.10 -5.73
CA ILE A 10 -2.82 11.35 -4.28
C ILE A 10 -2.32 10.10 -3.55
N GLU A 11 -2.88 8.94 -3.86
CA GLU A 11 -2.49 7.66 -3.25
C GLU A 11 -1.04 7.30 -3.57
N SER A 12 -0.62 7.47 -4.83
CA SER A 12 0.77 7.24 -5.24
C SER A 12 1.72 8.17 -4.51
N ALA A 13 1.41 9.48 -4.46
CA ALA A 13 2.25 10.47 -3.78
C ALA A 13 2.35 10.18 -2.28
N TYR A 14 1.22 9.83 -1.65
CA TYR A 14 1.17 9.43 -0.25
C TYR A 14 2.04 8.20 0.02
N LEU A 15 1.91 7.13 -0.77
CA LEU A 15 2.69 5.91 -0.58
C LEU A 15 4.18 6.15 -0.78
N ILE A 16 4.57 6.87 -1.83
CA ILE A 16 5.97 7.22 -2.09
C ILE A 16 6.52 8.00 -0.89
N TYR A 17 5.79 8.99 -0.39
CA TYR A 17 6.19 9.76 0.78
C TYR A 17 6.35 8.88 2.03
N MET A 18 5.33 8.10 2.37
CA MET A 18 5.31 7.29 3.60
C MET A 18 6.37 6.18 3.59
N PHE A 19 6.64 5.58 2.43
CA PHE A 19 7.56 4.45 2.33
C PHE A 19 9.02 4.90 2.06
N ASN A 20 9.23 6.03 1.39
CA ASN A 20 10.57 6.48 0.97
C ASN A 20 11.08 7.73 1.68
N TYR A 21 10.29 8.45 2.47
CA TYR A 21 10.75 9.71 3.06
C TYR A 21 10.35 9.86 4.52
N PHE A 22 9.19 9.35 4.92
CA PHE A 22 8.69 9.49 6.28
C PHE A 22 9.64 8.88 7.32
N LYS A 23 9.88 9.62 8.40
CA LYS A 23 10.70 9.22 9.54
C LYS A 23 9.90 9.43 10.82
N THR A 24 10.01 8.49 11.73
CA THR A 24 9.32 8.52 13.03
C THR A 24 10.22 7.95 14.12
N LYS A 25 9.94 8.31 15.37
CA LYS A 25 10.57 7.71 16.56
C LYS A 25 9.82 6.45 17.03
N PHE A 26 8.56 6.33 16.62
CA PHE A 26 7.68 5.22 17.00
C PHE A 26 7.75 4.12 15.95
N VAL A 27 8.12 2.92 16.39
CA VAL A 27 8.19 1.73 15.55
C VAL A 27 7.29 0.67 16.18
N PHE A 28 6.33 0.19 15.39
CA PHE A 28 5.52 -0.97 15.73
C PHE A 28 6.31 -2.25 15.42
N ASN A 29 6.37 -3.16 16.39
CA ASN A 29 7.10 -4.42 16.28
C ASN A 29 6.14 -5.60 16.38
N HIS A 30 6.38 -6.63 15.58
CA HIS A 30 5.68 -7.90 15.67
C HIS A 30 6.69 -9.05 15.87
N PRO A 31 6.40 -10.08 16.70
CA PRO A 31 7.36 -11.14 17.02
C PRO A 31 7.91 -11.88 15.79
N MET A 32 7.09 -12.06 14.75
CA MET A 32 7.51 -12.74 13.50
C MET A 32 8.62 -12.02 12.74
N LEU A 33 8.93 -10.75 13.06
CA LEU A 33 10.05 -10.04 12.45
C LEU A 33 11.39 -10.72 12.72
N SER A 34 11.55 -11.48 13.80
CA SER A 34 12.82 -12.15 14.14
C SER A 34 13.34 -13.07 13.04
N TYR A 35 12.43 -13.69 12.28
CA TYR A 35 12.79 -14.63 11.20
C TYR A 35 13.29 -13.95 9.93
N LEU A 36 13.09 -12.64 9.78
CA LEU A 36 13.47 -11.87 8.58
C LEU A 36 14.67 -10.93 8.82
N LYS A 37 15.26 -10.95 10.02
CA LYS A 37 16.32 -10.00 10.41
C LYS A 37 17.64 -10.20 9.66
N ASP A 38 17.91 -11.43 9.23
CA ASP A 38 19.17 -11.80 8.58
C ASP A 38 19.19 -11.46 7.08
N ILE A 39 18.06 -11.04 6.52
CA ILE A 39 17.94 -10.66 5.11
C ILE A 39 17.93 -9.13 5.01
N ASP A 40 19.03 -8.54 4.52
CA ASP A 40 19.20 -7.08 4.42
C ASP A 40 18.05 -6.38 3.67
N TYR A 41 17.43 -7.05 2.71
CA TYR A 41 16.32 -6.52 1.93
C TYR A 41 15.03 -6.32 2.77
N PHE A 42 14.80 -7.17 3.77
CA PHE A 42 13.66 -7.10 4.69
C PHE A 42 14.02 -6.44 6.03
N LYS A 43 15.28 -6.06 6.21
CA LYS A 43 15.76 -5.46 7.44
C LYS A 43 15.12 -4.10 7.67
N HIS A 44 14.53 -3.94 8.85
CA HIS A 44 13.94 -2.71 9.33
C HIS A 44 14.23 -2.56 10.82
N PRO A 45 14.19 -1.33 11.38
CA PRO A 45 14.49 -1.13 12.78
C PRO A 45 13.47 -1.86 13.66
N ILE A 46 13.93 -2.52 14.72
CA ILE A 46 13.10 -3.29 15.66
C ILE A 46 13.01 -2.60 17.03
N SER A 47 13.65 -1.45 17.23
CA SER A 47 13.63 -0.73 18.50
C SER A 47 13.25 0.74 18.31
N ARG A 48 12.65 1.31 19.35
CA ARG A 48 12.49 2.76 19.43
C ARG A 48 13.87 3.40 19.36
N SER A 49 13.98 4.40 18.50
CA SER A 49 15.17 5.24 18.41
C SER A 49 14.90 6.59 19.04
N ASN A 50 15.92 7.13 19.72
CA ASN A 50 15.90 8.50 20.21
C ASN A 50 15.87 9.53 19.06
N ILE A 51 16.24 9.08 17.85
CA ILE A 51 16.29 9.84 16.61
C ILE A 51 15.17 9.34 15.68
N SER A 52 14.57 10.23 14.90
CA SER A 52 13.60 9.83 13.88
C SER A 52 14.27 8.98 12.80
N ILE A 53 13.82 7.74 12.66
CA ILE A 53 14.32 6.78 11.67
C ILE A 53 13.19 6.37 10.72
N ARG A 54 13.55 5.81 9.58
CA ARG A 54 12.57 5.23 8.66
C ARG A 54 12.24 3.79 9.10
N PRO A 55 10.98 3.46 9.38
CA PRO A 55 10.60 2.12 9.83
C PRO A 55 10.34 1.13 8.68
N ILE A 56 10.38 1.61 7.43
CA ILE A 56 10.12 0.83 6.21
C ILE A 56 11.44 0.29 5.65
N CYS A 57 11.49 -1.02 5.40
CA CYS A 57 12.62 -1.72 4.77
C CYS A 57 12.74 -1.42 3.27
N LYS A 58 13.81 -1.91 2.63
CA LYS A 58 14.02 -1.75 1.19
C LYS A 58 12.93 -2.43 0.36
N PHE A 59 12.48 -3.62 0.76
CA PHE A 59 11.32 -4.27 0.13
C PHE A 59 10.08 -3.38 0.12
N GLY A 60 9.75 -2.75 1.24
CA GLY A 60 8.62 -1.83 1.30
C GLY A 60 8.77 -0.65 0.32
N GLN A 61 9.98 -0.09 0.20
CA GLN A 61 10.25 0.98 -0.75
C GLN A 61 9.96 0.54 -2.19
N ASP A 62 10.39 -0.66 -2.58
CA ASP A 62 10.10 -1.20 -3.90
C ASP A 62 8.60 -1.49 -4.10
N VAL A 63 7.90 -1.94 -3.04
CA VAL A 63 6.44 -2.09 -3.05
C VAL A 63 5.73 -0.75 -3.31
N SER A 64 6.23 0.37 -2.77
CA SER A 64 5.64 1.68 -3.06
C SER A 64 5.77 2.08 -4.54
N LEU A 65 6.86 1.66 -5.20
CA LEU A 65 7.04 1.85 -6.64
C LEU A 65 6.10 0.93 -7.44
N PHE A 66 5.93 -0.31 -6.99
CA PHE A 66 4.92 -1.22 -7.56
C PHE A 66 3.52 -0.60 -7.51
N PHE A 67 3.13 0.01 -6.37
CA PHE A 67 1.83 0.67 -6.25
C PHE A 67 1.67 1.88 -7.17
N LEU A 68 2.72 2.69 -7.37
CA LEU A 68 2.71 3.76 -8.37
C LEU A 68 2.39 3.20 -9.77
N VAL A 69 3.11 2.15 -10.19
CA VAL A 69 2.89 1.52 -11.50
C VAL A 69 1.48 0.93 -11.58
N TYR A 70 1.04 0.24 -10.54
CA TYR A 70 -0.30 -0.33 -10.45
C TYR A 70 -1.39 0.74 -10.61
N PHE A 71 -1.27 1.85 -9.90
CA PHE A 71 -2.23 2.95 -9.98
C PHE A 71 -2.22 3.64 -11.35
N ILE A 72 -1.11 3.66 -12.07
CA ILE A 72 -1.09 4.11 -13.47
C ILE A 72 -1.82 3.10 -14.37
N LEU A 73 -1.47 1.81 -14.26
CA LEU A 73 -2.06 0.75 -15.07
C LEU A 73 -3.57 0.61 -14.88
N ARG A 74 -4.08 0.79 -13.64
CA ARG A 74 -5.53 0.72 -13.40
C ARG A 74 -6.30 1.83 -14.13
N ASN A 75 -5.70 3.01 -14.27
CA ASN A 75 -6.32 4.11 -15.03
C ASN A 75 -6.46 3.73 -16.50
N ILE A 76 -5.52 2.94 -17.05
CA ILE A 76 -5.59 2.39 -18.40
C ILE A 76 -6.69 1.31 -18.49
N LEU A 77 -6.76 0.40 -17.51
CA LEU A 77 -7.77 -0.68 -17.49
C LEU A 77 -9.21 -0.17 -17.42
N VAL A 78 -9.47 1.00 -16.83
CA VAL A 78 -10.80 1.61 -16.88
C VAL A 78 -11.26 1.90 -18.31
N TYR A 79 -10.34 2.21 -19.23
CA TYR A 79 -10.70 2.46 -20.64
C TYR A 79 -11.10 1.20 -21.39
N THR A 80 -10.69 0.01 -20.94
CA THR A 80 -11.08 -1.26 -21.58
C THR A 80 -12.52 -1.67 -21.24
N LYS A 81 -13.23 -0.88 -20.42
CA LYS A 81 -14.62 -1.07 -19.96
C LYS A 81 -14.89 -2.41 -19.26
N ASN A 82 -13.87 -3.19 -18.92
CA ASN A 82 -14.04 -4.44 -18.20
C ASN A 82 -14.08 -4.19 -16.68
N ILE A 83 -15.16 -3.60 -16.18
CA ILE A 83 -15.25 -3.14 -14.79
C ILE A 83 -15.14 -4.32 -13.80
N LYS A 84 -15.64 -5.51 -14.17
CA LYS A 84 -15.55 -6.72 -13.34
C LYS A 84 -14.10 -7.15 -13.10
N ILE A 85 -13.26 -7.15 -14.14
CA ILE A 85 -11.84 -7.51 -13.98
C ILE A 85 -11.10 -6.49 -13.11
N LEU A 86 -11.43 -5.20 -13.26
CA LEU A 86 -10.86 -4.13 -12.44
C LEU A 86 -11.18 -4.33 -10.94
N ILE A 87 -12.44 -4.60 -10.60
CA ILE A 87 -12.87 -4.87 -9.23
C ILE A 87 -12.11 -6.07 -8.65
N TYR A 88 -12.01 -7.16 -9.42
CA TYR A 88 -11.34 -8.38 -8.99
C TYR A 88 -9.85 -8.13 -8.72
N VAL A 89 -9.14 -7.53 -9.69
CA VAL A 89 -7.71 -7.22 -9.56
C VAL A 89 -7.45 -6.25 -8.41
N ASN A 90 -8.27 -5.21 -8.25
CA ASN A 90 -8.12 -4.25 -7.15
C ASN A 90 -8.31 -4.90 -5.79
N SER A 91 -9.40 -5.66 -5.64
CA SER A 91 -9.68 -6.40 -4.41
C SER A 91 -8.54 -7.38 -4.06
N PHE A 92 -7.99 -8.05 -5.07
CA PHE A 92 -6.87 -8.97 -4.89
C PHE A 92 -5.59 -8.26 -4.45
N VAL A 93 -5.17 -7.21 -5.17
CA VAL A 93 -3.95 -6.43 -4.87
C VAL A 93 -4.03 -5.80 -3.47
N ILE A 94 -5.18 -5.23 -3.12
CA ILE A 94 -5.39 -4.63 -1.81
C ILE A 94 -5.43 -5.69 -0.70
N GLY A 95 -6.16 -6.79 -0.91
CA GLY A 95 -6.26 -7.88 0.06
C GLY A 95 -4.91 -8.54 0.35
N ILE A 96 -4.13 -8.88 -0.69
CA ILE A 96 -2.82 -9.49 -0.50
C ILE A 96 -1.85 -8.53 0.19
N THR A 97 -1.87 -7.25 -0.18
CA THR A 97 -1.01 -6.24 0.46
C THR A 97 -1.38 -6.02 1.92
N PHE A 98 -2.67 -6.01 2.25
CA PHE A 98 -3.14 -5.92 3.63
C PHE A 98 -2.56 -7.03 4.49
N ILE A 99 -2.68 -8.28 4.04
CA ILE A 99 -2.19 -9.46 4.75
C ILE A 99 -0.66 -9.41 4.87
N LEU A 100 0.05 -9.20 3.75
CA LEU A 100 1.51 -9.19 3.73
C LEU A 100 2.09 -8.06 4.60
N SER A 101 1.53 -6.85 4.51
CA SER A 101 2.01 -5.73 5.33
C SER A 101 1.81 -5.98 6.83
N PHE A 102 0.69 -6.59 7.24
CA PHE A 102 0.45 -6.95 8.63
C PHE A 102 1.53 -7.88 9.21
N PHE A 103 1.89 -8.93 8.47
CA PHE A 103 2.88 -9.92 8.93
C PHE A 103 4.34 -9.46 8.78
N MET A 104 4.65 -8.72 7.72
CA MET A 104 6.03 -8.37 7.37
C MET A 104 6.50 -7.05 7.99
N ASN A 105 5.61 -6.04 8.10
CA ASN A 105 5.96 -4.74 8.67
C ASN A 105 4.71 -4.01 9.20
N PRO A 106 4.43 -4.07 10.52
CA PRO A 106 3.29 -3.40 11.12
C PRO A 106 3.24 -1.88 10.90
N ASN A 107 4.39 -1.22 10.70
CA ASN A 107 4.39 0.21 10.35
C ASN A 107 3.85 0.42 8.93
N ALA A 108 4.26 -0.41 7.97
CA ALA A 108 3.72 -0.40 6.62
C ALA A 108 2.21 -0.64 6.63
N PHE A 109 1.75 -1.58 7.45
CA PHE A 109 0.32 -1.85 7.64
C PHE A 109 -0.45 -0.61 8.08
N VAL A 110 0.01 0.08 9.13
CA VAL A 110 -0.61 1.32 9.61
C VAL A 110 -0.61 2.39 8.51
N TYR A 111 0.49 2.52 7.77
CA TYR A 111 0.59 3.52 6.71
C TYR A 111 -0.33 3.22 5.53
N LEU A 112 -0.69 1.96 5.30
CA LEU A 112 -1.60 1.56 4.23
C LEU A 112 -3.09 1.72 4.59
N ILE A 113 -3.44 1.93 5.88
CA ILE A 113 -4.85 2.08 6.31
C ILE A 113 -5.62 3.13 5.47
N PRO A 114 -5.12 4.35 5.24
CA PRO A 114 -5.84 5.34 4.45
C PRO A 114 -6.12 4.86 3.01
N ILE A 115 -5.15 4.17 2.40
CA ILE A 115 -5.29 3.60 1.05
C ILE A 115 -6.37 2.51 1.05
N PHE A 116 -6.34 1.60 2.04
CA PHE A 116 -7.32 0.53 2.14
C PHE A 116 -8.75 1.05 2.28
N LEU A 117 -8.95 2.12 3.06
CA LEU A 117 -10.27 2.74 3.21
C LEU A 117 -10.77 3.37 1.92
N ILE A 118 -9.90 4.10 1.21
CA ILE A 118 -10.24 4.75 -0.07
C ILE A 118 -10.59 3.69 -1.12
N GLU A 119 -9.76 2.65 -1.24
CA GLU A 119 -9.93 1.59 -2.23
C GLU A 119 -11.15 0.69 -1.95
N TYR A 120 -11.44 0.43 -0.69
CA TYR A 120 -12.65 -0.29 -0.28
C TYR A 120 -13.90 0.51 -0.66
N TYR A 121 -13.94 1.81 -0.34
CA TYR A 121 -15.04 2.69 -0.70
C TYR A 121 -15.22 2.78 -2.23
N TYR A 122 -14.12 2.92 -2.97
CA TYR A 122 -14.14 2.97 -4.43
C TYR A 122 -14.68 1.65 -5.04
N THR A 123 -14.28 0.51 -4.49
CA THR A 123 -14.71 -0.81 -4.96
C THR A 123 -16.20 -1.04 -4.74
N ILE A 124 -16.75 -0.65 -3.57
CA ILE A 124 -18.20 -0.70 -3.31
C ILE A 124 -18.94 0.14 -4.34
N LYS A 125 -18.48 1.38 -4.56
CA LYS A 125 -19.13 2.29 -5.52
C LYS A 125 -19.15 1.74 -6.94
N LEU A 126 -18.07 1.09 -7.38
CA LEU A 126 -18.02 0.43 -8.68
C LEU A 126 -18.96 -0.78 -8.75
N ARG A 127 -19.10 -1.56 -7.67
CA ARG A 127 -20.00 -2.71 -7.64
C ARG A 127 -21.46 -2.28 -7.79
N ASN A 128 -21.89 -1.27 -7.04
CA ASN A 128 -23.26 -0.75 -7.11
C ASN A 128 -23.61 -0.27 -8.54
N PHE A 129 -22.65 0.36 -9.24
CA PHE A 129 -22.85 0.79 -10.63
C PHE A 129 -23.04 -0.37 -11.64
N ILE A 130 -22.60 -1.59 -11.32
CA ILE A 130 -22.81 -2.77 -12.20
C ILE A 130 -24.16 -3.43 -11.92
N GLU A 131 -24.68 -3.28 -10.71
CA GLU A 131 -25.93 -3.89 -10.25
C GLU A 131 -27.17 -3.03 -10.57
N GLU A 132 -26.99 -1.76 -10.90
CA GLU A 132 -27.98 -0.84 -11.50
C GLU A 132 -28.10 -1.03 -13.02
#